data_AF-A0A662DCZ4-F1
#
_entry.id   AF-A0A662DCZ4-F1
#
_cell.length_a   1.000
_cell.length_b   1.000
_cell.length_c   1.000
_cell.angle_alpha   90.00
_cell.angle_beta   90.00
_cell.angle_gamma   90.00
#
_symmetry.space_group_name_H-M   'P 1'
#
loop_
_entity.id
_entity.type
_entity.pdbx_description
1 polymer ?
#
loop_
_entity_poly.entity_id
_entity_poly.type
_entity_poly.pdbx_seq_one_letter_code
_entity_poly.pdbx_strand_id
1 'polypeptide(L)'
;TIAIVVRSIGLGAFAVATMVWVAGFGSAFFAVGSGLLLPTLQAMATKTVDDSMRGGVLGVYQSTTSLAVIISTAVSGLLFGIGPHIPYIAAFVVSALSIIPALMLARHYGREPQTADA
;
A
#
# COMPACT_ATOMS: atom_id res chain seq x y z
N THR A 1 -0.88 2.60 -9.43
CA THR A 1 -0.85 1.19 -9.85
C THR A 1 0.56 0.61 -9.85
N ILE A 2 1.53 1.23 -10.53
CA ILE A 2 2.93 0.76 -10.60
C ILE A 2 3.53 0.51 -9.21
N ALA A 3 3.37 1.44 -8.25
CA ALA A 3 3.87 1.30 -6.89
C ALA A 3 3.28 0.09 -6.12
N ILE A 4 2.01 -0.25 -6.35
CA ILE A 4 1.34 -1.38 -5.70
C ILE A 4 1.85 -2.70 -6.30
N VAL A 5 2.00 -2.76 -7.62
CA VAL A 5 2.55 -3.92 -8.33
C VAL A 5 3.98 -4.21 -7.84
N VAL A 6 4.83 -3.19 -7.75
CA VAL A 6 6.21 -3.32 -7.24
C VAL A 6 6.22 -3.81 -5.78
N ARG A 7 5.34 -3.28 -4.93
CA ARG A 7 5.20 -3.71 -3.53
C ARG A 7 4.72 -5.15 -3.41
N SER A 8 3.76 -5.57 -4.23
CA SER A 8 3.24 -6.95 -4.25
C SER A 8 4.28 -7.96 -4.74
N ILE A 9 5.12 -7.59 -5.70
CA ILE A 9 6.24 -8.43 -6.16
C ILE A 9 7.24 -8.66 -5.02
N GLY A 10 7.60 -7.61 -4.28
CA GLY A 10 8.48 -7.72 -3.12
C GLY A 10 7.92 -8.64 -2.02
N LEU A 11 6.62 -8.55 -1.73
CA LEU A 11 5.93 -9.44 -0.78
C LEU A 11 5.85 -10.89 -1.27
N GLY A 12 5.64 -11.10 -2.57
CA GLY A 12 5.67 -12.43 -3.18
C GLY A 12 7.04 -13.10 -3.06
N ALA A 13 8.12 -12.33 -3.22
CA ALA A 13 9.48 -12.84 -3.00
C ALA A 13 9.71 -13.29 -1.54
N PHE A 14 9.13 -12.59 -0.56
CA PHE A 14 9.17 -13.00 0.84
C PHE A 14 8.40 -14.30 1.12
N ALA A 15 7.29 -14.55 0.41
CA ALA A 15 6.48 -15.76 0.60
C ALA A 15 7.21 -17.06 0.18
N VAL A 16 8.21 -16.96 -0.70
CA VAL A 16 9.03 -18.09 -1.17
C VAL A 16 10.45 -18.05 -0.58
N ALA A 17 10.74 -17.11 0.31
CA ALA A 17 12.09 -16.88 0.81
C ALA A 17 12.52 -17.98 1.80
N THR A 18 13.23 -18.98 1.29
CA THR A 18 13.98 -19.98 2.07
C THR A 18 15.42 -19.55 2.34
N MET A 19 15.88 -18.42 1.77
CA MET A 19 17.24 -17.88 1.90
C MET A 19 17.25 -16.37 2.21
N VAL A 20 18.15 -15.94 3.09
CA VAL A 20 18.28 -14.54 3.59
C VAL A 20 18.47 -13.51 2.47
N TRP A 21 19.14 -13.88 1.37
CA TRP A 21 19.37 -12.98 0.23
C TRP A 21 18.08 -12.63 -0.52
N VAL A 22 17.12 -13.57 -0.62
CA VAL A 22 15.83 -13.35 -1.29
C VAL A 22 14.98 -12.35 -0.49
N ALA A 23 15.03 -12.45 0.84
CA ALA A 23 14.41 -11.47 1.74
C ALA A 23 15.05 -10.07 1.60
N GLY A 24 16.38 -10.00 1.45
CA GLY A 24 17.11 -8.77 1.19
C GLY A 24 16.62 -8.05 -0.08
N PHE A 25 16.60 -8.75 -1.22
CA PHE A 25 16.07 -8.16 -2.46
C PHE A 25 14.58 -7.82 -2.37
N GLY A 26 13.77 -8.69 -1.76
CA GLY A 26 12.34 -8.43 -1.55
C GLY A 26 12.07 -7.15 -0.75
N SER A 27 12.88 -6.88 0.27
CA SER A 27 12.77 -5.66 1.09
C SER A 27 13.08 -4.38 0.30
N ALA A 28 14.03 -4.43 -0.63
CA ALA A 28 14.35 -3.29 -1.48
C ALA A 28 13.17 -2.92 -2.40
N PHE A 29 12.57 -3.92 -3.05
CA PHE A 29 11.37 -3.69 -3.87
C PHE A 29 10.18 -3.20 -3.04
N PHE A 30 9.99 -3.78 -1.85
CA PHE A 30 8.96 -3.33 -0.92
C PHE A 30 9.17 -1.88 -0.47
N ALA A 31 10.40 -1.50 -0.13
CA ALA A 31 10.75 -0.16 0.31
C ALA A 31 10.54 0.88 -0.80
N VAL A 32 10.99 0.57 -2.03
CA VAL A 32 10.78 1.45 -3.20
C VAL A 32 9.29 1.61 -3.50
N GLY A 33 8.55 0.51 -3.58
CA GLY A 33 7.10 0.55 -3.83
C GLY A 33 6.34 1.33 -2.75
N SER A 34 6.70 1.14 -1.49
CA SER A 34 6.08 1.85 -0.36
C SER A 34 6.46 3.34 -0.32
N GLY A 35 7.71 3.67 -0.62
CA GLY A 35 8.22 5.04 -0.67
C GLY A 35 7.58 5.89 -1.76
N LEU A 36 7.14 5.27 -2.86
CA LEU A 36 6.35 5.95 -3.90
C LEU A 36 4.87 6.06 -3.54
N LEU A 37 4.30 5.03 -2.90
CA LEU A 37 2.87 4.94 -2.63
C LEU A 37 2.41 5.94 -1.57
N LEU A 38 3.16 6.06 -0.46
CA LEU A 38 2.78 6.88 0.70
C LEU A 38 2.62 8.38 0.37
N PRO A 39 3.62 9.06 -0.24
CA PRO A 39 3.47 10.47 -0.58
C PRO A 39 2.43 10.71 -1.68
N THR A 40 2.26 9.76 -2.61
CA THR A 40 1.25 9.87 -3.68
C THR A 40 -0.17 9.84 -3.12
N LEU A 41 -0.47 8.90 -2.21
CA LEU A 41 -1.78 8.82 -1.57
C LEU A 41 -2.08 10.05 -0.72
N GLN A 42 -1.09 10.51 0.03
CA GLN A 42 -1.22 11.71 0.87
C GLN A 42 -1.47 12.95 0.01
N ALA A 43 -0.76 13.12 -1.11
CA ALA A 43 -0.97 14.21 -2.05
C ALA A 43 -2.33 14.14 -2.76
N MET A 44 -2.80 12.96 -3.13
CA MET A 44 -4.14 12.79 -3.71
C MET A 44 -5.22 13.21 -2.71
N ALA A 45 -5.12 12.76 -1.45
CA ALA A 45 -6.09 13.09 -0.41
C ALA A 45 -6.19 14.59 -0.13
N THR A 46 -5.06 15.31 -0.15
CA THR A 46 -5.02 16.76 0.12
C THR A 46 -5.35 17.62 -1.09
N LYS A 47 -5.23 17.11 -2.32
CA LYS A 47 -5.64 17.80 -3.55
C LYS A 47 -7.15 17.75 -3.81
N THR A 48 -7.85 16.75 -3.27
CA THR A 48 -9.32 16.63 -3.41
C THR A 48 -10.12 17.47 -2.41
N VAL A 49 -9.46 18.25 -1.56
CA VAL A 49 -10.12 19.08 -0.53
C VAL A 49 -9.51 20.48 -0.46
N ASP A 50 -10.33 21.43 -0.02
CA ASP A 50 -9.91 22.82 0.20
C ASP A 50 -8.83 22.93 1.30
N ASP A 51 -8.01 23.99 1.20
CA ASP A 51 -6.87 24.24 2.10
C ASP A 51 -7.25 24.23 3.58
N SER A 52 -8.45 24.71 3.93
CA SER A 52 -8.98 24.72 5.30
C SER A 52 -9.25 23.33 5.87
N MET A 53 -9.51 22.34 5.01
CA MET A 53 -9.87 20.97 5.39
C MET A 53 -8.70 19.98 5.31
N ARG A 54 -7.57 20.39 4.69
CA ARG A 54 -6.38 19.53 4.53
C ARG A 54 -5.86 18.98 5.86
N GLY A 55 -5.84 19.80 6.92
CA GLY A 55 -5.40 19.37 8.24
C GLY A 55 -6.26 18.24 8.82
N GLY A 56 -7.59 18.35 8.68
CA GLY A 56 -8.53 17.31 9.12
C GLY A 56 -8.40 16.02 8.31
N VAL A 57 -8.28 16.12 6.98
CA VAL A 57 -8.08 14.96 6.10
C VAL A 57 -6.77 14.24 6.41
N LEU A 58 -5.68 14.99 6.61
CA LEU A 58 -4.40 14.41 7.03
C LEU A 58 -4.50 13.76 8.41
N GLY A 59 -5.24 14.36 9.36
CA GLY A 59 -5.49 13.77 10.67
C GLY A 59 -6.21 12.43 10.59
N VAL A 60 -7.27 12.33 9.79
CA VAL A 60 -7.99 11.07 9.55
C VAL A 60 -7.08 10.06 8.86
N TYR A 61 -6.35 10.47 7.81
CA TYR A 61 -5.40 9.61 7.10
C TYR A 61 -4.36 8.98 8.03
N GLN A 62 -3.75 9.80 8.90
CA GLN A 62 -2.75 9.33 9.88
C GLN A 62 -3.37 8.43 10.95
N SER A 63 -4.60 8.73 11.39
CA SER A 63 -5.33 7.91 12.36
C SER A 63 -5.68 6.53 11.79
N THR A 64 -6.19 6.49 10.56
CA THR A 64 -6.47 5.24 9.84
C THR A 64 -5.19 4.43 9.60
N THR A 65 -4.10 5.09 9.23
CA THR A 65 -2.80 4.44 9.02
C THR A 65 -2.30 3.80 10.32
N SER A 66 -2.38 4.54 11.43
CA SER A 66 -1.99 4.03 12.75
C SER A 66 -2.83 2.82 13.17
N LEU A 67 -4.15 2.88 12.97
CA LEU A 67 -5.04 1.77 13.25
C LEU A 67 -4.71 0.54 12.40
N ALA A 68 -4.43 0.73 11.11
CA ALA A 68 -4.02 -0.35 10.22
C ALA A 68 -2.70 -0.99 10.67
N VAL A 69 -1.72 -0.20 11.15
CA VAL A 69 -0.47 -0.72 11.72
C VAL A 69 -0.73 -1.55 12.97
N ILE A 70 -1.56 -1.07 13.90
CA ILE A 70 -1.90 -1.79 15.13
C ILE A 70 -2.53 -3.15 14.79
N ILE A 71 -3.56 -3.15 13.95
CA ILE A 71 -4.28 -4.36 13.56
C ILE A 71 -3.35 -5.32 12.81
N SER A 72 -2.59 -4.83 11.84
CA SER A 72 -1.68 -5.67 11.06
C SER A 72 -0.58 -6.31 11.91
N THR A 73 -0.04 -5.59 12.89
CA THR A 73 0.97 -6.12 13.80
C THR A 73 0.40 -7.21 14.71
N ALA A 74 -0.80 -6.98 15.27
CA ALA A 74 -1.49 -7.96 16.10
C ALA A 74 -1.81 -9.24 15.31
N VAL A 75 -2.39 -9.09 14.11
CA VAL A 75 -2.70 -10.22 13.23
C VAL A 75 -1.42 -10.95 12.79
N SER A 76 -0.37 -10.21 12.43
CA SER A 76 0.91 -10.80 12.03
C SER A 76 1.53 -11.63 13.16
N GLY A 77 1.45 -11.17 14.41
CA GLY A 77 1.95 -11.91 15.58
C GLY A 77 1.19 -13.24 15.77
N LEU A 78 -0.13 -13.22 15.63
CA LEU A 78 -0.96 -14.44 15.71
C LEU A 78 -0.62 -15.42 14.58
N LEU A 79 -0.48 -14.93 13.34
CA LEU A 79 -0.13 -15.76 12.18
C LEU A 79 1.27 -16.36 12.31
N PHE A 80 2.23 -15.62 12.87
CA PHE A 80 3.58 -16.13 13.12
C PHE A 80 3.59 -17.31 14.10
N GLY A 81 2.68 -17.31 15.09
CA GLY A 81 2.51 -18.42 16.02
C GLY A 81 2.02 -19.73 15.36
N ILE A 82 1.35 -19.64 14.21
CA ILE A 82 0.92 -20.80 13.41
C ILE A 82 2.08 -21.28 12.53
N GLY A 83 2.85 -20.36 11.96
CA GLY A 83 4.05 -20.67 11.21
C GLY A 83 4.74 -19.41 10.68
N PRO A 84 6.09 -19.39 10.61
CA PRO A 84 6.84 -18.19 10.28
C PRO A 84 6.61 -17.66 8.86
N HIS A 85 6.12 -18.50 7.93
CA HIS A 85 5.84 -18.13 6.54
C HIS A 85 4.42 -17.56 6.33
N ILE A 86 3.48 -17.90 7.21
CA ILE A 86 2.06 -17.53 7.12
C ILE A 86 1.82 -16.00 7.09
N PRO A 87 2.46 -15.17 7.95
CA PRO A 87 2.23 -13.72 7.91
C PRO A 87 2.64 -13.08 6.56
N TYR A 88 3.67 -13.62 5.90
CA TYR A 88 4.11 -13.12 4.59
C TYR A 88 3.12 -13.46 3.48
N ILE A 89 2.56 -14.68 3.49
CA ILE A 89 1.52 -15.08 2.53
C ILE A 89 0.27 -14.21 2.72
N ALA A 90 -0.15 -13.98 3.97
CA ALA A 90 -1.28 -13.10 4.26
C ALA A 90 -1.02 -11.67 3.76
N ALA A 91 0.17 -11.12 3.99
CA ALA A 91 0.56 -9.80 3.51
C ALA A 91 0.57 -9.72 1.96
N PHE A 92 1.01 -10.78 1.28
CA PHE A 92 0.96 -10.87 -0.18
C PHE A 92 -0.49 -10.83 -0.69
N VAL A 93 -1.39 -11.65 -0.12
CA VAL A 93 -2.81 -11.69 -0.50
C VAL A 93 -3.47 -10.33 -0.29
N VAL A 94 -3.28 -9.70 0.88
CA VAL A 94 -3.84 -8.38 1.18
C VAL A 94 -3.30 -7.31 0.22
N SER A 95 -2.01 -7.35 -0.12
CA SER A 95 -1.43 -6.44 -1.10
C SER A 95 -1.97 -6.67 -2.51
N ALA A 96 -2.17 -7.92 -2.92
CA ALA A 96 -2.73 -8.25 -4.23
C ALA A 96 -4.19 -7.78 -4.35
N LEU A 97 -5.00 -7.96 -3.30
CA LEU A 97 -6.38 -7.45 -3.26
C LEU A 97 -6.44 -5.92 -3.35
N SER A 98 -5.44 -5.22 -2.82
CA SER A 98 -5.33 -3.76 -2.91
C SER A 98 -5.10 -3.24 -4.35
N ILE A 99 -4.77 -4.12 -5.30
CA ILE A 99 -4.69 -3.77 -6.73
C ILE A 99 -6.09 -3.48 -7.29
N ILE A 100 -7.14 -4.14 -6.80
CA ILE A 100 -8.52 -3.98 -7.29
C ILE A 100 -9.01 -2.53 -7.15
N PRO A 101 -9.03 -1.90 -5.94
CA PRO A 101 -9.46 -0.51 -5.80
C PRO A 101 -8.54 0.45 -6.57
N ALA A 102 -7.25 0.15 -6.69
CA ALA A 102 -6.33 0.97 -7.46
C ALA A 102 -6.64 0.94 -8.98
N LEU A 103 -7.05 -0.21 -9.52
CA LEU A 103 -7.49 -0.33 -10.90
C LEU A 103 -8.87 0.31 -11.12
N MET A 104 -9.80 0.18 -10.17
CA MET A 104 -11.09 0.87 -10.23
C MET A 104 -10.92 2.39 -10.27
N LEU A 105 -10.05 2.93 -9.42
CA LEU A 105 -9.77 4.37 -9.39
C LEU A 105 -9.07 4.85 -10.67
N ALA A 106 -8.10 4.08 -11.20
CA ALA A 106 -7.44 4.40 -12.46
C ALA A 106 -8.41 4.40 -13.65
N ARG A 107 -9.42 3.52 -13.65
CA ARG A 107 -10.47 3.49 -14.68
C ARG A 107 -11.44 4.67 -14.58
N HIS A 108 -11.66 5.22 -13.38
CA HIS A 108 -12.52 6.38 -13.19
C HIS A 108 -11.82 7.70 -13.58
N TYR A 109 -10.54 7.88 -13.27
CA TYR A 109 -9.78 9.09 -13.64
C TYR A 109 -9.35 9.12 -15.13
N GLY A 110 -9.24 7.98 -15.81
CA GLY A 110 -8.94 7.93 -17.24
C GLY A 110 -10.09 8.34 -18.18
N ARG A 111 -11.22 8.82 -17.64
CA ARG A 111 -12.42 9.21 -18.40
C ARG A 111 -12.76 10.70 -18.35
N GLU A 112 -12.00 11.53 -17.65
CA GLU A 112 -12.12 12.99 -17.80
C GLU A 112 -11.19 13.45 -18.92
N PRO A 113 -11.71 13.82 -20.11
CA PRO A 113 -10.93 14.54 -21.08
C PRO A 113 -10.51 15.88 -20.46
N GLN A 114 -9.21 16.07 -20.38
CA GLN A 114 -8.53 17.32 -20.08
C GLN A 114 -8.91 18.39 -21.13
N THR A 115 -10.07 19.01 -20.95
CA THR A 115 -10.61 20.18 -21.67
C THR A 115 -11.76 20.69 -20.79
N ALA A 116 -11.77 21.89 -20.22
CA ALA A 116 -11.18 23.13 -20.66
C ALA A 116 -10.89 24.04 -19.46
N ASP A 117 -9.64 24.45 -19.31
CA ASP A 117 -9.28 25.78 -18.80
C ASP A 117 -8.59 26.50 -19.96
N ALA A 118 -9.32 27.45 -20.56
CA ALA A 118 -8.82 28.54 -21.38
C ALA A 118 -9.66 29.78 -21.05
#